data_AF-A0A6V8EZE2-F1
#
_entry.id   AF-A0A6V8EZE2-F1
#
_cell.length_a   1.000
_cell.length_b   1.000
_cell.length_c   1.000
_cell.angle_alpha   90.00
_cell.angle_beta   90.00
_cell.angle_gamma   90.00
#
_symmetry.space_group_name_H-M   'P 1'
#
loop_
_entity.id
_entity.type
_entity.pdbx_description
1 polymer ?
#
loop_
_entity_poly.entity_id
_entity_poly.type
_entity_poly.pdbx_seq_one_letter_code
_entity_poly.pdbx_strand_id
1 'polypeptide(L)' 'MEKVIETRLVKRHSQFPTVCIYCAKQIQPDSLHYVEEGITAHIHSLIARKYCEACYTRYGEQNLLHEKSK' A
#
# COMPACT_ATOMS: atom_id res chain seq x y z
N MET A 1 -16.35 -15.42 11.56
CA MET A 1 -15.05 -14.89 12.02
C MET A 1 -14.28 -14.50 10.77
N GLU A 2 -14.28 -13.23 10.39
CA GLU A 2 -13.44 -12.78 9.28
C GLU A 2 -11.98 -13.00 9.67
N LYS A 3 -11.27 -13.84 8.90
CA LYS A 3 -9.83 -13.98 9.08
C LYS A 3 -9.21 -12.66 8.64
N VAL A 4 -8.68 -11.89 9.59
CA VAL A 4 -7.84 -10.74 9.27
C VAL A 4 -6.61 -11.28 8.58
N ILE A 5 -6.45 -10.96 7.29
CA ILE A 5 -5.25 -11.31 6.55
C ILE A 5 -4.13 -10.42 7.09
N GLU A 6 -3.06 -11.01 7.60
CA GLU A 6 -1.88 -10.26 8.00
C GLU A 6 -1.18 -9.71 6.75
N THR A 7 -0.95 -8.41 6.72
CA THR A 7 -0.37 -7.70 5.58
C THR A 7 0.82 -6.84 6.01
N ARG A 8 1.67 -6.51 5.04
CA ARG A 8 2.80 -5.59 5.18
C ARG A 8 2.94 -4.72 3.94
N LEU A 9 3.73 -3.65 4.03
CA LEU A 9 4.04 -2.80 2.88
C LEU A 9 5.42 -3.14 2.32
N VAL A 10 5.47 -3.48 1.03
CA VAL A 10 6.73 -3.70 0.32
C VAL A 10 7.06 -2.59 -0.63
N LYS A 11 8.34 -2.24 -0.65
CA LYS A 11 8.93 -1.23 -1.52
C LYS A 11 8.99 -1.72 -2.97
N ARG A 12 8.42 -0.97 -3.92
CA ARG A 12 8.42 -1.28 -5.36
C ARG A 12 8.57 0.00 -6.21
N HIS A 13 8.96 -0.17 -7.47
CA HIS A 13 8.87 0.90 -8.48
C HIS A 13 7.62 0.70 -9.32
N SER A 14 6.94 1.80 -9.66
CA SER A 14 5.69 1.73 -10.40
C SER A 14 5.95 1.49 -11.88
N GLN A 15 5.38 0.45 -12.48
CA GLN A 15 5.53 0.22 -13.93
C GLN A 15 4.63 1.16 -14.76
N PHE A 16 3.53 1.61 -14.17
CA PHE A 16 2.51 2.46 -14.80
C PHE A 16 2.12 3.58 -13.84
N PRO A 17 1.48 4.67 -14.31
CA PRO A 17 0.91 5.65 -13.41
C PRO A 17 -0.08 4.98 -12.45
N THR A 18 0.04 5.26 -11.16
CA THR A 18 -0.84 4.72 -10.14
C THR A 18 -1.21 5.78 -9.12
N VAL A 19 -2.15 5.51 -8.22
CA VAL A 19 -2.61 6.48 -7.22
C VAL A 19 -2.27 5.99 -5.81
N CYS A 20 -1.80 6.90 -4.96
CA CYS A 20 -1.66 6.66 -3.53
C CYS A 20 -3.05 6.60 -2.89
N ILE A 21 -3.40 5.49 -2.24
CA ILE A 21 -4.73 5.34 -1.61
C ILE A 21 -4.95 6.31 -0.45
N TYR A 22 -3.87 6.74 0.22
CA TYR A 22 -3.95 7.61 1.39
C TYR A 22 -4.18 9.08 1.04
N CYS A 23 -3.43 9.61 0.06
CA CYS A 23 -3.48 11.04 -0.27
C CYS A 23 -4.02 11.37 -1.67
N ALA A 24 -4.48 10.36 -2.41
CA ALA A 24 -4.99 10.45 -3.78
C ALA A 24 -4.00 11.06 -4.82
N LYS A 25 -2.74 11.29 -4.45
CA LYS A 25 -1.71 11.78 -5.39
C LYS A 25 -1.33 10.71 -6.39
N GLN A 26 -1.11 11.12 -7.63
CA GLN A 26 -0.53 10.27 -8.67
C GLN A 26 0.94 9.96 -8.35
N ILE A 27 1.27 8.68 -8.43
CA ILE A 27 2.61 8.12 -8.38
C ILE A 27 3.01 7.87 -9.83
N GLN A 28 4.08 8.53 -10.27
CA GLN A 28 4.54 8.43 -11.65
C GLN A 28 5.14 7.05 -11.94
N PRO A 29 5.19 6.63 -13.22
CA PRO A 29 6.03 5.50 -13.63
C PRO A 29 7.46 5.65 -13.12
N ASP A 30 8.09 4.52 -12.84
CA ASP A 30 9.42 4.36 -12.27
C ASP A 30 9.64 5.04 -10.91
N SER A 31 8.61 5.67 -10.34
CA SER A 31 8.68 6.24 -9.00
C SER A 31 8.54 5.16 -7.94
N LEU A 32 9.22 5.41 -6.84
CA LEU A 32 9.17 4.57 -5.67
C LEU A 32 7.80 4.64 -4.97
N HIS A 33 7.27 3.49 -4.60
CA HIS A 33 6.04 3.37 -3.83
C HIS A 33 6.03 2.10 -2.97
N TYR A 34 4.99 1.97 -2.17
CA TYR A 34 4.80 0.88 -1.22
C TYR A 34 3.50 0.17 -1.53
N VAL A 35 3.54 -1.16 -1.63
CA VAL A 35 2.39 -1.99 -1.99
C VAL A 35 2.04 -2.91 -0.82
N GLU A 36 0.76 -2.98 -0.49
CA GLU A 36 0.24 -3.96 0.46
C GLU A 36 0.33 -5.37 -0.11
N GLU A 37 1.01 -6.25 0.60
CA GLU A 37 1.06 -7.69 0.32
C GLU A 37 0.69 -8.50 1.56
N GLY A 38 0.09 -9.66 1.36
CA GLY A 38 -0.23 -10.58 2.44
C GLY A 38 1.00 -11.38 2.85
N ILE A 39 1.17 -11.57 4.15
CA ILE A 39 2.31 -12.29 4.73
C ILE A 39 2.11 -13.80 4.56
N THR A 40 0.91 -14.29 4.86
CA THR A 40 0.57 -15.73 4.88
C THR A 40 -0.37 -16.14 3.74
N ALA A 41 -0.84 -15.16 2.94
CA ALA A 41 -1.77 -15.38 1.85
C ALA A 41 -1.49 -14.44 0.68
N HIS A 42 -1.69 -14.92 -0.55
CA HIS A 42 -1.63 -14.06 -1.72
C HIS A 42 -2.82 -13.10 -1.74
N ILE A 43 -2.53 -11.81 -1.85
CA ILE A 43 -3.53 -10.78 -2.09
C ILE A 43 -3.59 -10.53 -3.60
N HIS A 44 -4.78 -10.68 -4.19
CA HIS A 44 -4.98 -10.34 -5.60
C HIS A 44 -4.66 -8.86 -5.83
N SER A 45 -4.07 -8.54 -6.99
CA SER A 45 -3.63 -7.18 -7.32
C SER A 45 -4.72 -6.11 -7.22
N LEU A 46 -6.00 -6.50 -7.33
CA LEU A 46 -7.17 -5.63 -7.16
C LEU A 46 -7.35 -5.12 -5.72
N ILE A 47 -6.84 -5.84 -4.72
CA ILE A 47 -6.93 -5.48 -3.30
C ILE A 47 -5.62 -4.84 -2.82
N ALA A 48 -4.52 -5.03 -3.54
CA ALA A 48 -3.19 -4.52 -3.18
C ALA A 48 -3.15 -2.98 -3.23
N ARG A 49 -3.26 -2.37 -2.04
CA ARG A 49 -3.19 -0.93 -1.87
C ARG A 49 -1.80 -0.41 -2.17
N LYS A 50 -1.72 0.83 -2.63
CA LYS A 50 -0.47 1.49 -2.98
C LYS A 50 -0.34 2.81 -2.26
N TYR A 51 0.85 3.08 -1.75
CA TYR A 51 1.16 4.27 -0.96
C TYR A 51 2.40 4.95 -1.53
N CYS A 52 2.36 6.27 -1.68
CA CYS A 52 3.53 7.02 -2.12
C CYS A 52 4.59 7.08 -1.01
N GLU A 53 5.83 7.29 -1.39
CA GLU A 53 6.95 7.44 -0.45
C GLU A 53 6.70 8.52 0.60
N ALA A 54 6.13 9.67 0.20
CA ALA A 54 5.83 10.76 1.12
C ALA A 54 4.87 10.34 2.25
N CYS A 55 3.85 9.55 1.95
CA CYS A 55 2.92 9.02 2.96
C CYS A 55 3.60 7.98 3.83
N TYR A 56 4.37 7.06 3.24
CA TYR A 56 5.08 6.05 3.99
C TYR A 56 6.06 6.66 4.99
N THR A 57 6.88 7.62 4.56
CA THR A 57 7.86 8.31 5.41
C THR A 57 7.20 9.11 6.52
N ARG A 58 6.04 9.71 6.26
CA ARG A 58 5.34 10.55 7.25
C ARG A 58 4.58 9.76 8.31
N TYR A 59 3.92 8.68 7.90
CA TYR A 59 2.98 7.96 8.78
C TYR A 59 3.50 6.60 9.22
N GLY A 60 4.42 5.99 8.48
CA GLY A 60 4.89 4.64 8.73
C GLY A 60 3.86 3.57 8.36
N GLU A 61 4.33 2.32 8.27
CA GLU A 61 3.53 1.17 7.83
C GLU A 61 2.29 0.94 8.70
N GLN A 62 2.45 0.93 10.03
CA GLN A 62 1.37 0.61 10.95
C GLN A 62 0.17 1.55 10.79
N ASN A 63 0.40 2.85 10.64
CA ASN A 63 -0.69 3.81 10.47
C ASN A 63 -1.37 3.68 9.11
N LEU A 64 -0.61 3.40 8.05
CA LEU A 64 -1.15 3.23 6.69
C LEU A 64 -1.99 1.96 6.52
N LEU A 65 -1.67 0.90 7.28
CA LEU A 65 -2.43 -0.36 7.28
C LEU A 65 -3.66 -0.30 8.21
N HIS A 66 -3.61 0.44 9.33
CA HIS A 66 -4.69 0.53 10.30
C HIS A 66 -5.80 1.55 9.99
N GLU A 67 -5.65 2.43 8.99
CA GLU A 67 -6.70 3.38 8.60
C GLU A 67 -7.97 2.74 7.98
N LYS A 68 -8.15 1.43 8.16
CA LYS A 68 -9.39 0.68 7.90
C LYS A 68 -10.39 0.65 9.06
N SER A 69 -10.04 1.21 10.22
CA SER A 69 -10.89 1.10 11.43
C SER A 69 -11.74 2.34 11.76
N LYS A 70 -12.00 3.25 10.81
CA LYS A 70 -12.96 4.35 10.99
C LYS A 70 -14.00 4.38 9.88
#